data_AF-A0AAV9S970-F1
#
_entry.id   AF-A0AAV9S970-F1
#
_cell.length_a   1.000
_cell.length_b   1.000
_cell.length_c   1.000
_cell.angle_alpha   90.00
_cell.angle_beta   90.00
_cell.angle_gamma   90.00
#
_symmetry.space_group_name_H-M   'P 1'
#
loop_
_entity.id
_entity.type
_entity.pdbx_description
1 polymer ?
#
loop_
_entity_poly.entity_id
_entity_poly.type
_entity_poly.pdbx_seq_one_letter_code
_entity_poly.pdbx_strand_id
1 'polypeptide(L)'
;MNGTSAELSVGKGIEGVIVRKPDPAELNEISFAYMDPHDKLKIVEDKETLKNFSRSVSISKEAFEKAVGLNISVPFAAVLRFMNMSQDENNSTVLNDEVIAIEMGAEIKNLSDTINIYFKNFNFDRFHPICTSWNGEGSKPNWTFEGCETILIGNDIKCKCSHLTFFAVLLTPINETISSYDLNTLTIITQVGCGLSIFFLGIVLFMYFLIRKTKASTATQILIHLVCALFLLNLTFLVNHFVANLHSRVGCQ
;
A
#
# COMPACT_ATOMS: atom_id res chain seq x y z
N MET A 1 -31.37 -19.38 8.84
CA MET A 1 -30.50 -18.80 9.88
C MET A 1 -30.66 -19.66 11.12
N ASN A 2 -29.65 -20.48 11.45
CA ASN A 2 -29.59 -21.11 12.77
C ASN A 2 -29.36 -20.00 13.80
N GLY A 3 -29.86 -20.14 15.04
CA GLY A 3 -29.77 -19.11 16.08
C GLY A 3 -28.36 -18.74 16.56
N THR A 4 -27.33 -19.13 15.80
CA THR A 4 -25.91 -18.90 16.04
C THR A 4 -25.29 -17.89 15.09
N SER A 5 -25.98 -17.42 14.05
CA SER A 5 -25.45 -16.41 13.13
C SER A 5 -26.43 -15.28 12.83
N ALA A 6 -25.88 -14.10 12.51
CA ALA A 6 -26.64 -12.93 12.12
C ALA A 6 -25.92 -12.15 11.02
N GLU A 7 -26.69 -11.57 10.11
CA GLU A 7 -26.21 -10.55 9.17
C GLU A 7 -26.09 -9.21 9.92
N LEU A 8 -25.04 -8.45 9.61
CA LEU A 8 -24.77 -7.13 10.17
C LEU A 8 -24.82 -6.09 9.04
N SER A 9 -25.50 -4.98 9.30
CA SER A 9 -25.42 -3.77 8.50
C SER A 9 -25.20 -2.61 9.46
N VAL A 10 -23.97 -2.09 9.47
CA VAL A 10 -23.51 -1.11 10.47
C VAL A 10 -23.64 0.31 9.93
N GLY A 11 -23.59 0.48 8.61
CA GLY A 11 -23.69 1.77 7.95
C GLY A 11 -23.68 1.61 6.43
N LYS A 12 -23.76 2.75 5.73
CA LYS A 12 -23.71 2.75 4.26
C LYS A 12 -22.36 2.20 3.79
N GLY A 13 -22.39 1.11 3.03
CA GLY A 13 -21.18 0.44 2.53
C GLY A 13 -20.47 -0.44 3.55
N ILE A 14 -21.08 -0.71 4.71
CA ILE A 14 -20.51 -1.59 5.75
C ILE A 14 -21.49 -2.73 6.03
N GLU A 15 -21.13 -3.91 5.58
CA GLU A 15 -21.91 -5.14 5.73
C GLU A 15 -21.04 -6.22 6.37
N GLY A 16 -21.66 -7.16 7.07
CA GLY A 16 -20.91 -8.25 7.66
C GLY A 16 -21.78 -9.40 8.09
N VAL A 17 -21.14 -10.44 8.63
CA VAL A 17 -21.80 -11.58 9.24
C VAL A 17 -21.08 -11.90 10.52
N ILE A 18 -21.84 -12.14 11.57
CA ILE A 18 -21.34 -12.64 12.85
C ILE A 18 -21.81 -14.08 13.04
N VAL A 19 -20.90 -14.93 13.48
CA VAL A 19 -21.20 -16.30 13.90
C VAL A 19 -20.70 -16.51 15.31
N ARG A 20 -21.61 -16.97 16.16
CA ARG A 20 -21.35 -17.41 17.53
C ARG A 20 -21.05 -18.90 17.53
N LYS A 21 -20.01 -19.30 18.25
CA LYS A 21 -19.65 -20.71 18.50
C LYS A 21 -19.94 -21.04 19.96
N PRO A 22 -21.15 -21.53 20.27
CA PRO A 22 -21.58 -21.75 21.66
C PRO A 22 -20.91 -22.95 22.33
N ASP A 23 -20.42 -23.92 21.56
CA ASP A 23 -19.76 -25.10 22.08
C ASP A 23 -18.22 -24.93 22.05
N PRO A 24 -17.55 -24.88 23.21
CA PRO A 24 -16.09 -24.83 23.29
C PRO A 24 -15.39 -26.08 22.73
N ALA A 25 -16.10 -27.20 22.56
CA ALA A 25 -15.56 -28.42 21.97
C ALA A 25 -15.58 -28.42 20.42
N GLU A 26 -16.38 -27.55 19.79
CA GLU A 26 -16.57 -27.49 18.33
C GLU A 26 -16.03 -26.19 17.70
N LEU A 27 -14.77 -25.87 17.97
CA LEU A 27 -14.07 -24.70 17.42
C LEU A 27 -13.49 -24.96 16.03
N ASN A 28 -14.27 -25.57 15.14
CA ASN A 28 -13.81 -25.86 13.77
C ASN A 28 -13.61 -24.56 12.96
N GLU A 29 -12.70 -24.61 11.98
CA GLU A 29 -12.50 -23.57 10.97
C GLU A 29 -13.85 -23.14 10.39
N ILE A 30 -14.05 -21.83 10.25
CA ILE A 30 -15.23 -21.28 9.59
C ILE A 30 -14.77 -20.43 8.41
N SER A 31 -15.51 -20.51 7.32
CA SER A 31 -15.25 -19.68 6.15
C SER A 31 -16.45 -18.83 5.79
N PHE A 32 -16.17 -17.66 5.26
CA PHE A 32 -17.14 -16.71 4.75
C PHE A 32 -16.83 -16.48 3.28
N ALA A 33 -17.82 -16.46 2.41
CA ALA A 33 -17.58 -16.36 0.97
C ALA A 33 -18.68 -15.59 0.24
N TYR A 34 -18.31 -14.98 -0.89
CA TYR A 34 -19.19 -14.15 -1.72
C TYR A 34 -18.65 -14.07 -3.16
N MET A 35 -19.53 -13.73 -4.12
CA MET A 35 -19.20 -13.68 -5.56
C MET A 35 -18.79 -12.28 -6.03
N ASP A 36 -19.42 -11.24 -5.51
CA ASP A 36 -19.08 -9.84 -5.83
C ASP A 36 -18.96 -8.99 -4.56
N PRO A 37 -18.17 -7.90 -4.53
CA PRO A 37 -18.09 -6.99 -3.38
C PRO A 37 -19.44 -6.37 -2.98
N HIS A 38 -20.50 -6.48 -3.79
CA HIS A 38 -21.85 -6.05 -3.45
C HIS A 38 -22.77 -7.19 -2.98
N ASP A 39 -22.33 -8.45 -3.14
CA ASP A 39 -23.10 -9.59 -2.67
C ASP A 39 -22.99 -9.75 -1.15
N LYS A 40 -24.04 -10.28 -0.52
CA LYS A 40 -24.01 -10.63 0.89
C LYS A 40 -22.99 -11.73 1.19
N LEU A 41 -22.30 -11.61 2.31
CA LEU A 41 -21.40 -12.65 2.81
C LEU A 41 -22.22 -13.89 3.21
N LYS A 42 -21.77 -15.07 2.81
CA LYS A 42 -22.37 -16.36 3.19
C LYS A 42 -21.40 -17.14 4.07
N ILE A 43 -21.93 -17.83 5.06
CA ILE A 43 -21.16 -18.78 5.88
C ILE A 43 -21.05 -20.08 5.10
N VAL A 44 -19.84 -20.61 5.01
CA VAL A 44 -19.52 -21.81 4.25
C VAL A 44 -18.65 -22.72 5.12
N GLU A 45 -19.16 -23.92 5.39
CA GLU A 45 -18.45 -24.93 6.19
C GLU A 45 -17.70 -25.94 5.33
N ASP A 46 -18.14 -26.16 4.08
CA ASP A 46 -17.54 -27.13 3.17
C ASP A 46 -16.53 -26.52 2.19
N LYS A 47 -15.35 -27.12 2.07
CA LYS A 47 -14.26 -26.63 1.22
C LYS A 47 -14.53 -26.78 -0.28
N GLU A 48 -15.37 -27.73 -0.70
CA GLU A 48 -15.72 -27.86 -2.12
C GLU A 48 -16.65 -26.73 -2.56
N THR A 49 -17.61 -26.35 -1.71
CA THR A 49 -18.49 -25.20 -2.00
C THR A 49 -17.75 -23.86 -2.04
N LEU A 50 -16.64 -23.70 -1.30
CA LEU A 50 -15.81 -22.49 -1.35
C LEU A 50 -15.26 -22.18 -2.75
N LYS A 51 -15.00 -23.21 -3.57
CA LYS A 51 -14.44 -23.03 -4.93
C LYS A 51 -15.37 -22.29 -5.90
N ASN A 52 -16.66 -22.25 -5.58
CA ASN A 52 -17.69 -21.58 -6.38
C ASN A 52 -17.76 -20.07 -6.13
N PHE A 53 -17.07 -19.58 -5.10
CA PHE A 53 -17.03 -18.16 -4.78
C PHE A 53 -15.77 -17.50 -5.35
N SER A 54 -15.86 -16.21 -5.63
CA SER A 54 -14.72 -15.43 -6.09
C SER A 54 -13.85 -14.98 -4.92
N ARG A 55 -14.45 -14.80 -3.75
CA ARG A 55 -13.80 -14.28 -2.56
C ARG A 55 -14.16 -15.12 -1.35
N SER A 56 -13.18 -15.35 -0.49
CA SER A 56 -13.43 -16.01 0.79
C SER A 56 -12.49 -15.55 1.89
N VAL A 57 -12.94 -15.70 3.13
CA VAL A 57 -12.20 -15.44 4.36
C VAL A 57 -12.35 -16.66 5.24
N SER A 58 -11.25 -17.32 5.57
CA SER A 58 -11.23 -18.50 6.44
C SER A 58 -10.51 -18.18 7.74
N ILE A 59 -11.20 -18.42 8.85
CA ILE A 59 -10.69 -18.18 10.20
C ILE A 59 -10.33 -19.53 10.81
N SER A 60 -9.07 -19.68 11.22
CA SER A 60 -8.52 -20.92 11.74
C SER A 60 -9.11 -21.31 13.09
N LYS A 61 -9.04 -22.61 13.39
CA LYS A 61 -9.40 -23.15 14.72
C LYS A 61 -8.54 -22.53 15.83
N GLU A 62 -7.25 -22.30 15.57
CA GLU A 62 -6.34 -21.67 16.55
C GLU A 62 -6.83 -20.29 16.99
N ALA A 63 -7.41 -19.50 16.09
CA ALA A 63 -7.93 -18.17 16.43
C ALA A 63 -9.08 -18.25 17.44
N PHE A 64 -9.98 -19.22 17.29
CA PHE A 64 -11.05 -19.48 18.26
C PHE A 64 -10.52 -19.98 19.60
N GLU A 65 -9.54 -20.88 19.59
CA GLU A 65 -8.90 -21.38 20.82
C GLU A 65 -8.22 -20.25 21.61
N LYS A 66 -7.51 -19.35 20.91
CA LYS A 66 -6.93 -18.15 21.54
C LYS A 66 -7.99 -17.21 22.09
N ALA A 67 -9.10 -16.99 21.38
CA ALA A 67 -10.19 -16.16 21.86
C ALA A 67 -10.80 -16.70 23.16
N VAL A 68 -11.00 -18.02 23.26
CA VAL A 68 -11.48 -18.68 24.49
C VAL A 68 -10.44 -18.56 25.62
N GLY A 69 -9.15 -18.74 25.29
CA GLY A 69 -8.05 -18.57 26.26
C GLY A 69 -7.94 -17.17 26.86
N LEU A 70 -8.51 -16.16 26.20
CA LEU A 70 -8.60 -14.77 26.69
C LEU A 70 -9.88 -14.47 27.48
N ASN A 71 -10.52 -15.49 28.05
CA ASN A 71 -11.73 -15.43 28.89
C ASN A 71 -13.01 -14.96 28.18
N ILE A 72 -13.10 -15.13 26.85
CA ILE A 72 -14.36 -14.92 26.14
C ILE A 72 -15.27 -16.13 26.40
N SER A 73 -16.34 -15.92 27.18
CA SER A 73 -17.23 -16.99 27.63
C SER A 73 -17.91 -17.72 26.48
N VAL A 74 -18.17 -17.02 25.38
CA VAL A 74 -18.72 -17.60 24.16
C VAL A 74 -18.03 -16.98 22.94
N PRO A 75 -17.11 -17.70 22.29
CA PRO A 75 -16.36 -17.14 21.18
C PRO A 75 -17.30 -16.85 20.00
N PHE A 76 -17.02 -15.75 19.32
CA PHE A 76 -17.68 -15.40 18.07
C PHE A 76 -16.62 -14.97 17.06
N ALA A 77 -17.00 -14.99 15.79
CA ALA A 77 -16.25 -14.37 14.72
C ALA A 77 -17.19 -13.48 13.92
N ALA A 78 -16.83 -12.22 13.80
CA ALA A 78 -17.48 -11.26 12.92
C ALA A 78 -16.54 -10.94 11.77
N VAL A 79 -17.03 -11.08 10.54
CA VAL A 79 -16.35 -10.58 9.34
C VAL A 79 -17.15 -9.40 8.81
N LEU A 80 -16.49 -8.25 8.76
CA LEU A 80 -17.05 -7.00 8.26
C LEU A 80 -16.34 -6.63 6.96
N ARG A 81 -17.12 -6.17 5.98
CA ARG A 81 -16.65 -5.62 4.72
C ARG A 81 -16.99 -4.14 4.69
N PHE A 82 -15.98 -3.33 4.41
CA PHE A 82 -16.08 -1.89 4.24
C PHE A 82 -15.81 -1.57 2.76
N MET A 83 -16.76 -0.88 2.14
CA MET A 83 -16.65 -0.36 0.78
C MET A 83 -16.42 1.15 0.83
N ASN A 84 -15.57 1.65 -0.08
CA ASN A 84 -15.33 3.08 -0.24
C ASN A 84 -14.82 3.76 1.05
N MET A 85 -13.80 3.14 1.66
CA MET A 85 -13.12 3.68 2.83
C MET A 85 -12.30 4.93 2.48
N SER A 86 -12.05 5.81 3.45
CA SER A 86 -11.17 6.97 3.26
C SER A 86 -9.77 6.55 2.80
N GLN A 87 -9.22 7.27 1.82
CA GLN A 87 -7.86 7.04 1.33
C GLN A 87 -6.81 7.24 2.43
N ASP A 88 -5.76 6.43 2.36
CA ASP A 88 -4.54 6.57 3.17
C ASP A 88 -3.73 7.80 2.74
N GLU A 89 -2.69 8.13 3.48
CA GLU A 89 -1.84 9.30 3.17
C GLU A 89 -1.08 9.15 1.85
N ASN A 90 -0.79 7.92 1.44
CA ASN A 90 -0.06 7.63 0.21
C ASN A 90 -0.95 7.51 -1.04
N ASN A 91 -2.28 7.70 -0.90
CA ASN A 91 -3.26 7.50 -1.97
C ASN A 91 -3.12 6.12 -2.66
N SER A 92 -2.90 5.08 -1.85
CA SER A 92 -2.76 3.71 -2.31
C SER A 92 -4.04 3.22 -2.98
N THR A 93 -3.90 2.44 -4.05
CA THR A 93 -5.05 1.84 -4.74
C THR A 93 -5.43 0.55 -4.04
N VAL A 94 -6.62 0.50 -3.45
CA VAL A 94 -7.17 -0.71 -2.81
C VAL A 94 -7.97 -1.51 -3.83
N LEU A 95 -7.76 -2.82 -3.86
CA LEU A 95 -8.47 -3.74 -4.74
C LEU A 95 -10.00 -3.65 -4.52
N ASN A 96 -10.72 -3.21 -5.56
CA ASN A 96 -12.18 -3.01 -5.55
C ASN A 96 -12.69 -2.07 -4.44
N ASP A 97 -11.84 -1.21 -3.88
CA ASP A 97 -12.16 -0.37 -2.71
C ASP A 97 -12.73 -1.17 -1.52
N GLU A 98 -12.29 -2.43 -1.40
CA GLU A 98 -12.80 -3.42 -0.46
C GLU A 98 -11.80 -3.66 0.69
N VAL A 99 -12.25 -3.40 1.92
CA VAL A 99 -11.49 -3.67 3.15
C VAL A 99 -12.25 -4.68 4.00
N ILE A 100 -11.57 -5.72 4.45
CA ILE A 100 -12.14 -6.79 5.26
C ILE A 100 -11.62 -6.65 6.68
N ALA A 101 -12.49 -6.58 7.68
CA ALA A 101 -12.13 -6.64 9.08
C ALA A 101 -12.62 -7.93 9.72
N ILE A 102 -11.82 -8.48 10.63
CA ILE A 102 -12.18 -9.67 11.40
C ILE A 102 -12.10 -9.33 12.88
N GLU A 103 -13.20 -9.54 13.61
CA GLU A 103 -13.34 -9.22 15.02
C GLU A 103 -13.84 -10.43 15.80
N MET A 104 -13.22 -10.70 16.95
CA MET A 104 -13.56 -11.82 17.83
C MET A 104 -13.75 -11.41 19.30
N GLY A 105 -13.74 -10.10 19.58
CA GLY A 105 -13.87 -9.53 20.93
C GLY A 105 -12.56 -9.47 21.71
N ALA A 106 -11.44 -9.86 21.10
CA ALA A 106 -10.11 -9.80 21.69
C ALA A 106 -9.04 -9.62 20.61
N GLU A 107 -7.89 -9.09 21.04
CA GLU A 107 -6.73 -8.91 20.18
C GLU A 107 -6.02 -10.25 19.93
N ILE A 108 -6.23 -10.82 18.74
CA ILE A 108 -5.63 -12.10 18.34
C ILE A 108 -4.42 -11.84 17.45
N LYS A 109 -3.24 -12.29 17.90
CA LYS A 109 -1.95 -12.14 17.22
C LYS A 109 -1.12 -13.43 17.30
N ASN A 110 -0.06 -13.50 16.49
CA ASN A 110 0.90 -14.61 16.44
C ASN A 110 0.24 -15.98 16.23
N LEU A 111 -0.70 -16.05 15.29
CA LEU A 111 -1.30 -17.31 14.85
C LEU A 111 -0.27 -18.11 14.04
N SER A 112 -0.11 -19.39 14.38
CA SER A 112 0.69 -20.32 13.57
C SER A 112 -0.11 -20.85 12.40
N ASP A 113 -1.40 -21.14 12.63
CA ASP A 113 -2.41 -21.37 11.61
C ASP A 113 -3.09 -20.04 11.24
N THR A 114 -2.55 -19.41 10.18
CA THR A 114 -2.94 -18.08 9.71
C THR A 114 -4.38 -18.02 9.21
N ILE A 115 -5.01 -16.85 9.33
CA ILE A 115 -6.23 -16.57 8.57
C ILE A 115 -5.92 -16.54 7.07
N ASN A 116 -6.84 -17.03 6.26
CA ASN A 116 -6.68 -17.05 4.81
C ASN A 116 -7.74 -16.16 4.15
N ILE A 117 -7.32 -15.17 3.38
CA ILE A 117 -8.20 -14.36 2.55
C ILE A 117 -7.89 -14.68 1.09
N TYR A 118 -8.90 -15.03 0.31
CA TYR A 118 -8.76 -15.48 -1.07
C TYR A 118 -9.52 -14.57 -2.02
N PHE A 119 -8.89 -14.25 -3.16
CA PHE A 119 -9.50 -13.57 -4.29
C PHE A 119 -9.19 -14.36 -5.56
N LYS A 120 -10.22 -14.72 -6.33
CA LYS A 120 -10.14 -15.58 -7.51
C LYS A 120 -10.23 -14.78 -8.80
N ASN A 121 -9.50 -15.23 -9.82
CA ASN A 121 -9.53 -14.75 -11.19
C ASN A 121 -9.32 -13.23 -11.30
N PHE A 122 -8.25 -12.74 -10.69
CA PHE A 122 -7.85 -11.35 -10.80
C PHE A 122 -6.91 -11.13 -12.00
N ASN A 123 -7.03 -9.98 -12.66
CA ASN A 123 -6.15 -9.61 -13.77
C ASN A 123 -4.94 -8.82 -13.24
N PHE A 124 -3.77 -9.45 -13.26
CA PHE A 124 -2.49 -8.87 -12.83
C PHE A 124 -1.78 -7.99 -13.88
N ASP A 125 -2.29 -7.84 -15.10
CA ASP A 125 -1.57 -7.31 -16.27
C ASP A 125 -0.81 -5.99 -16.03
N ARG A 126 -1.29 -5.15 -15.12
CA ARG A 126 -0.67 -3.84 -14.81
C ARG A 126 -0.31 -3.64 -13.33
N PHE A 127 -0.68 -4.57 -12.47
CA PHE A 127 -0.60 -4.38 -11.03
C PHE A 127 -0.01 -5.59 -10.31
N HIS A 128 0.91 -5.33 -9.40
CA HIS A 128 1.38 -6.28 -8.41
C HIS A 128 0.52 -6.13 -7.13
N PRO A 129 -0.28 -7.13 -6.76
CA PRO A 129 -1.08 -7.10 -5.55
C PRO A 129 -0.21 -7.38 -4.31
N ILE A 130 -0.47 -6.67 -3.22
CA ILE A 130 0.18 -6.89 -1.93
C ILE A 130 -0.90 -6.93 -0.85
N CYS A 131 -0.96 -8.03 -0.12
CA CYS A 131 -1.81 -8.16 1.06
C CYS A 131 -1.23 -7.33 2.20
N THR A 132 -2.05 -6.43 2.74
CA THR A 132 -1.67 -5.55 3.84
C THR A 132 -2.74 -5.57 4.93
N SER A 133 -2.36 -5.05 6.09
CA SER A 133 -3.22 -4.90 7.24
C SER A 133 -3.09 -3.52 7.85
N TRP A 134 -4.11 -3.11 8.60
CA TRP A 134 -4.10 -1.87 9.39
C TRP A 134 -4.75 -2.15 10.74
N ASN A 135 -4.14 -1.68 11.82
CA ASN A 135 -4.58 -1.93 13.19
C ASN A 135 -5.78 -1.08 13.64
N GLY A 136 -6.30 -0.20 12.78
CA GLY A 136 -7.42 0.70 13.12
C GLY A 136 -7.01 1.97 13.87
N GLU A 137 -5.72 2.17 14.15
CA GLU A 137 -5.22 3.36 14.83
C GLU A 137 -5.03 4.54 13.87
N GLY A 138 -5.29 5.75 14.38
CA GLY A 138 -5.20 6.99 13.61
C GLY A 138 -6.51 7.37 12.92
N SER A 139 -6.50 8.51 12.23
CA SER A 139 -7.68 9.02 11.51
C SER A 139 -7.80 8.49 10.07
N LYS A 140 -6.76 7.81 9.57
CA LYS A 140 -6.68 7.26 8.21
C LYS A 140 -6.01 5.88 8.25
N PRO A 141 -6.26 5.02 7.25
CA PRO A 141 -5.58 3.74 7.15
C PRO A 141 -4.07 3.92 7.03
N ASN A 142 -3.32 3.17 7.82
CA ASN A 142 -1.88 3.04 7.72
C ASN A 142 -1.54 1.58 7.41
N TRP A 143 -1.42 1.26 6.13
CA TRP A 143 -1.24 -0.10 5.64
C TRP A 143 0.17 -0.63 5.90
N THR A 144 0.26 -1.81 6.49
CA THR A 144 1.52 -2.54 6.70
C THR A 144 1.41 -3.98 6.18
N PHE A 145 2.51 -4.52 5.66
CA PHE A 145 2.61 -5.93 5.26
C PHE A 145 2.99 -6.84 6.44
N GLU A 146 3.30 -6.27 7.61
CA GLU A 146 3.71 -7.04 8.78
C GLU A 146 2.64 -8.06 9.18
N GLY A 147 3.08 -9.31 9.40
CA GLY A 147 2.19 -10.41 9.77
C GLY A 147 1.32 -10.95 8.64
N CYS A 148 1.42 -10.41 7.41
CA CYS A 148 0.68 -10.88 6.23
C CYS A 148 1.63 -11.31 5.10
N GLU A 149 1.40 -12.49 4.55
CA GLU A 149 2.10 -13.04 3.38
C GLU A 149 1.16 -13.03 2.17
N THR A 150 1.68 -12.55 1.03
CA THR A 150 0.96 -12.57 -0.25
C THR A 150 1.42 -13.76 -1.08
N ILE A 151 0.48 -14.65 -1.43
CA ILE A 151 0.75 -15.83 -2.26
C ILE A 151 -0.08 -15.72 -3.53
N LEU A 152 0.58 -15.76 -4.69
CA LEU A 152 -0.07 -15.72 -6.00
C LEU A 152 -0.13 -17.13 -6.59
N ILE A 153 -1.33 -17.57 -6.98
CA ILE A 153 -1.57 -18.91 -7.53
C ILE A 153 -2.25 -18.72 -8.90
N GLY A 154 -1.46 -18.68 -9.97
CA GLY A 154 -1.97 -18.38 -11.31
C GLY A 154 -2.51 -16.94 -11.36
N ASN A 155 -3.83 -16.80 -11.47
CA ASN A 155 -4.57 -15.51 -11.44
C ASN A 155 -5.26 -15.25 -10.09
N ASP A 156 -5.00 -16.07 -9.08
CA ASP A 156 -5.64 -15.97 -7.78
C ASP A 156 -4.68 -15.39 -6.74
N ILE A 157 -5.22 -14.64 -5.78
CA ILE A 157 -4.51 -13.99 -4.68
C ILE A 157 -4.92 -14.68 -3.39
N LYS A 158 -3.94 -15.14 -2.62
CA LYS A 158 -4.14 -15.69 -1.28
C LYS A 158 -3.31 -14.91 -0.28
N CYS A 159 -3.98 -14.23 0.64
CA CYS A 159 -3.36 -13.58 1.79
C CYS A 159 -3.37 -14.53 2.99
N LYS A 160 -2.21 -14.74 3.61
CA LYS A 160 -2.09 -15.43 4.89
C LYS A 160 -1.70 -14.43 5.96
N CYS A 161 -2.54 -14.19 6.95
CA CYS A 161 -2.21 -13.24 8.03
C CYS A 161 -2.21 -13.93 9.40
N SER A 162 -1.30 -13.54 10.28
CA SER A 162 -1.11 -14.15 11.62
C SER A 162 -1.83 -13.41 12.75
N HIS A 163 -2.68 -12.44 12.41
CA HIS A 163 -3.41 -11.60 13.36
C HIS A 163 -4.80 -11.25 12.81
N LEU A 164 -5.64 -10.65 13.64
CA LEU A 164 -6.97 -10.16 13.28
C LEU A 164 -7.01 -8.63 13.39
N THR A 165 -7.24 -7.95 12.27
CA THR A 165 -7.31 -6.50 12.13
C THR A 165 -8.18 -6.15 10.91
N PHE A 166 -7.94 -5.00 10.28
CA PHE A 166 -8.42 -4.66 8.93
C PHE A 166 -7.40 -5.15 7.90
N PHE A 167 -7.89 -5.64 6.77
CA PHE A 167 -7.11 -6.20 5.67
C PHE A 167 -7.54 -5.61 4.34
N ALA A 168 -6.56 -5.35 3.49
CA ALA A 168 -6.78 -4.88 2.13
C ALA A 168 -5.69 -5.43 1.20
N VAL A 169 -6.03 -5.62 -0.07
CA VAL A 169 -5.04 -5.89 -1.11
C VAL A 169 -4.74 -4.57 -1.82
N LEU A 170 -3.51 -4.09 -1.68
CA LEU A 170 -3.03 -2.89 -2.37
C LEU A 170 -2.51 -3.28 -3.74
N LEU A 171 -2.82 -2.47 -4.75
CA LEU A 171 -2.38 -2.64 -6.12
C LEU A 171 -1.24 -1.67 -6.41
N THR A 172 -0.04 -2.21 -6.63
CA THR A 172 1.12 -1.41 -7.02
C THR A 172 1.31 -1.52 -8.53
N PRO A 173 1.42 -0.43 -9.29
CA PRO A 173 1.66 -0.53 -10.73
C PRO A 173 3.01 -1.20 -11.02
N ILE A 174 3.03 -2.15 -11.96
CA ILE A 174 4.25 -2.92 -12.31
C ILE A 174 5.32 -2.02 -12.97
N ASN A 175 4.91 -0.93 -13.62
CA ASN A 175 5.78 -0.06 -14.42
C ASN A 175 6.12 1.32 -13.80
N GLU A 176 5.61 1.66 -12.61
CA GLU A 176 5.75 3.04 -12.07
C GLU A 176 6.63 3.15 -10.82
N THR A 177 7.22 2.07 -10.32
CA THR A 177 8.18 2.20 -9.23
C THR A 177 9.58 2.38 -9.80
N ILE A 178 9.91 3.61 -10.23
CA ILE A 178 11.32 4.01 -10.09
C ILE A 178 11.58 3.90 -8.59
N SER A 179 12.34 2.88 -8.19
CA SER A 179 12.62 2.61 -6.78
C SER A 179 13.11 3.90 -6.13
N SER A 180 12.74 4.17 -4.87
CA SER A 180 13.30 5.30 -4.13
C SER A 180 14.83 5.29 -4.16
N TYR A 181 15.42 4.09 -4.24
CA TYR A 181 16.84 3.87 -4.49
C TYR A 181 17.31 4.39 -5.86
N ASP A 182 16.57 4.12 -6.92
CA ASP A 182 16.91 4.54 -8.28
C ASP A 182 16.73 6.05 -8.45
N LEU A 183 15.68 6.64 -7.88
CA LEU A 183 15.48 8.10 -7.84
C LEU A 183 16.60 8.79 -7.07
N ASN A 184 16.99 8.26 -5.92
CA ASN A 184 18.08 8.80 -5.13
C ASN A 184 19.42 8.69 -5.89
N THR A 185 19.66 7.54 -6.54
CA THR A 185 20.86 7.32 -7.36
C THR A 185 20.92 8.31 -8.52
N LEU A 186 19.82 8.48 -9.25
CA LEU A 186 19.74 9.43 -10.36
C LEU A 186 19.95 10.87 -9.87
N THR A 187 19.35 11.24 -8.73
CA THR A 187 19.50 12.56 -8.11
C THR A 187 20.96 12.84 -7.75
N ILE A 188 21.67 11.88 -7.14
CA ILE A 188 23.09 12.01 -6.81
C ILE A 188 23.92 12.20 -8.08
N ILE A 189 23.69 11.38 -9.12
CA ILE A 189 24.42 11.47 -10.40
C ILE A 189 24.19 12.84 -11.04
N THR A 190 22.95 13.33 -11.08
CA THR A 190 22.64 14.64 -11.65
C THR A 190 23.26 15.77 -10.82
N GLN A 191 23.24 15.69 -9.49
CA GLN A 191 23.85 16.69 -8.62
C GLN A 191 25.36 16.80 -8.84
N VAL A 192 26.06 15.67 -8.93
CA VAL A 192 27.50 15.64 -9.22
C VAL A 192 27.78 16.19 -10.63
N GLY A 193 27.00 15.78 -11.63
CA GLY A 193 27.15 16.25 -13.02
C GLY A 193 26.91 17.75 -13.18
N CYS A 194 25.87 18.30 -12.53
CA CYS A 194 25.58 19.73 -12.53
C CYS A 194 26.67 20.52 -11.79
N GLY A 195 27.12 20.05 -10.63
CA GLY A 195 28.19 20.70 -9.87
C GLY A 195 29.50 20.80 -10.64
N LEU A 196 29.92 19.70 -11.29
CA LEU A 196 31.11 19.67 -12.14
C LEU A 196 30.96 20.61 -13.36
N SER A 197 29.78 20.64 -13.98
CA SER A 197 29.48 21.53 -15.09
C SER A 197 29.56 23.00 -14.68
N ILE A 198 28.99 23.38 -13.53
CA ILE A 198 29.07 24.75 -12.98
C ILE A 198 30.52 25.17 -12.76
N PHE A 199 31.36 24.29 -12.23
CA PHE A 199 32.78 24.57 -11.98
C PHE A 199 33.52 24.92 -13.28
N PHE A 200 33.41 24.06 -14.30
CA PHE A 200 34.08 24.31 -15.59
C PHE A 200 33.51 25.54 -16.32
N LEU A 201 32.19 25.72 -16.35
CA LEU A 201 31.56 26.90 -16.94
C LEU A 201 32.00 28.19 -16.21
N GLY A 202 32.14 28.14 -14.88
CA GLY A 202 32.66 29.23 -14.07
C GLY A 202 34.10 29.61 -14.42
N ILE A 203 34.98 28.62 -14.63
CA ILE A 203 36.37 28.85 -15.09
C ILE A 203 36.37 29.53 -16.46
N VAL A 204 35.55 29.07 -17.41
CA VAL A 204 35.45 29.67 -18.74
C VAL A 204 35.01 31.13 -18.66
N LEU A 205 33.99 31.44 -17.85
CA LEU A 205 33.52 32.82 -17.63
C LEU A 205 34.57 33.69 -16.95
N PHE A 206 35.28 33.15 -15.96
CA PHE A 206 36.35 33.86 -15.27
C PHE A 206 37.54 34.18 -16.20
N MET A 207 37.99 33.21 -16.98
CA MET A 207 39.06 33.41 -17.97
C MET A 207 38.64 34.44 -19.03
N TYR A 208 37.39 34.36 -19.51
CA TYR A 208 36.87 35.37 -20.43
C TYR A 208 36.89 36.78 -19.84
N PHE A 209 36.53 36.92 -18.55
CA PHE A 209 36.58 38.21 -17.85
C PHE A 209 38.00 38.78 -17.77
N LEU A 210 39.01 37.94 -17.50
CA LEU A 210 40.42 38.35 -17.47
C LEU A 210 40.95 38.74 -18.87
N ILE A 211 40.54 38.01 -19.90
CA ILE A 211 40.99 38.19 -21.30
C ILE A 211 40.23 39.31 -22.02
N ARG A 212 39.20 39.90 -21.39
CA ARG A 212 38.33 40.96 -21.93
C ARG A 212 39.09 42.20 -22.46
N LYS A 213 40.38 42.37 -22.13
CA LYS A 213 41.24 43.40 -22.72
C LYS A 213 41.58 43.17 -24.21
N THR A 214 41.29 41.98 -24.73
CA THR A 214 41.49 41.62 -26.14
C THR A 214 40.17 41.73 -26.90
N LYS A 215 40.16 42.30 -28.11
CA LYS A 215 38.94 42.47 -28.93
C LYS A 215 38.28 41.12 -29.18
N ALA A 216 37.13 40.87 -28.55
CA ALA A 216 36.36 39.64 -28.72
C ALA A 216 35.64 39.64 -30.09
N SER A 217 35.66 38.50 -30.78
CA SER A 217 34.91 38.32 -32.02
C SER A 217 33.40 38.16 -31.75
N THR A 218 32.56 38.43 -32.75
CA THR A 218 31.10 38.22 -32.66
C THR A 218 30.74 36.77 -32.30
N ALA A 219 31.49 35.79 -32.82
CA ALA A 219 31.28 34.37 -32.49
C ALA A 219 31.60 34.06 -31.01
N THR A 220 32.63 34.70 -30.46
CA THR A 220 32.99 34.56 -29.03
C THR A 220 31.89 35.12 -28.12
N GLN A 221 31.23 36.22 -28.52
CA GLN A 221 30.13 36.78 -27.74
C GLN A 221 28.93 35.82 -27.66
N ILE A 222 28.55 35.19 -28.78
CA ILE A 222 27.47 34.18 -28.80
C ILE A 222 27.79 33.00 -27.89
N LEU A 223 29.02 32.48 -27.96
CA LEU A 223 29.45 31.36 -27.12
C LEU A 223 29.37 31.70 -25.63
N ILE A 224 29.74 32.92 -25.24
CA ILE A 224 29.65 33.36 -23.84
C ILE A 224 28.19 33.48 -23.37
N HIS A 225 27.28 33.98 -24.21
CA HIS A 225 25.85 33.99 -23.87
C HIS A 225 25.30 32.58 -23.63
N LEU A 226 25.72 31.60 -24.45
CA LEU A 226 25.36 30.20 -24.27
C LEU A 226 25.95 29.62 -22.96
N VAL A 227 27.22 29.89 -22.67
CA VAL A 227 27.90 29.46 -21.43
C VAL A 227 27.22 30.06 -20.20
N CYS A 228 26.86 31.35 -20.24
CA CYS A 228 26.09 32.00 -19.17
C CYS A 228 24.71 31.35 -18.98
N ALA A 229 23.98 31.07 -20.06
CA ALA A 229 22.67 30.42 -19.98
C ALA A 229 22.76 29.01 -19.38
N LEU A 230 23.76 28.22 -19.80
CA LEU A 230 24.01 26.88 -19.25
C LEU A 230 24.45 26.93 -17.77
N PHE A 231 25.26 27.92 -17.39
CA PHE A 231 25.65 28.11 -16.00
C PHE A 231 24.45 28.40 -15.10
N LEU A 232 23.59 29.34 -15.52
CA LEU A 232 22.36 29.67 -14.80
C LEU A 232 21.39 28.49 -14.74
N LEU A 233 21.23 27.73 -15.83
CA LEU A 233 20.39 26.54 -15.85
C LEU A 233 20.84 25.50 -14.82
N ASN A 234 22.13 25.17 -14.80
CA ASN A 234 22.67 24.20 -13.84
C ASN A 234 22.59 24.73 -12.40
N LEU A 235 22.79 26.04 -12.18
CA LEU A 235 22.67 26.67 -10.87
C LEU A 235 21.22 26.61 -10.35
N THR A 236 20.24 26.97 -11.17
CA THR A 236 18.81 26.89 -10.82
C THR A 236 18.40 25.47 -10.50
N PHE A 237 18.87 24.48 -11.26
CA PHE A 237 18.61 23.07 -10.98
C PHE A 237 19.11 22.66 -9.58
N LEU A 238 20.33 23.07 -9.21
CA LEU A 238 20.93 22.77 -7.91
C LEU A 238 20.20 23.49 -6.76
N VAL A 239 19.81 24.76 -6.97
CA VAL A 239 19.05 25.56 -6.01
C VAL A 239 17.67 24.95 -5.78
N ASN A 240 16.96 24.55 -6.84
CA ASN A 240 15.65 23.91 -6.73
C ASN A 240 15.70 22.65 -5.86
N HIS A 241 16.74 21.82 -6.01
CA HIS A 241 16.94 20.66 -5.15
C HIS A 241 17.17 21.05 -3.68
N PHE A 242 18.00 22.06 -3.41
CA PHE A 242 18.24 22.55 -2.04
C PHE A 242 16.97 23.12 -1.41
N VAL A 243 16.18 23.88 -2.18
CA VAL A 243 14.94 24.50 -1.71
C VAL A 243 13.85 23.44 -1.48
N ALA A 244 13.76 22.42 -2.33
CA ALA A 244 12.86 21.29 -2.12
C ALA A 244 13.13 20.55 -0.79
N ASN A 245 14.39 20.45 -0.36
CA ASN A 245 14.76 19.85 0.93
C ASN A 245 14.34 20.70 2.14
N LEU A 246 14.06 22.00 1.97
CA LEU A 246 13.65 22.89 3.08
C LEU A 246 12.16 22.76 3.44
N HIS A 247 11.38 21.90 2.76
CA HIS A 247 9.95 21.64 3.02
C HIS A 247 9.07 22.91 3.09
N SER A 248 9.51 24.03 2.50
CA SER A 248 8.79 25.30 2.49
C SER A 248 8.08 25.50 1.16
N ARG A 249 6.74 25.57 1.19
CA ARG A 249 5.90 25.79 0.00
C ARG A 249 6.18 27.12 -0.73
N VAL A 250 6.72 28.12 -0.02
CA VAL A 250 7.02 29.46 -0.58
C VAL A 250 8.33 29.45 -1.38
N GLY A 251 9.26 28.54 -1.08
CA GLY A 251 10.54 28.47 -1.81
C GLY A 251 10.43 27.84 -3.20
N CYS A 252 9.44 26.96 -3.41
CA CYS A 252 9.25 26.24 -4.67
C CYS A 252 8.30 26.94 -5.67
N GLN A 253 7.81 28.14 -5.34
CA GLN A 253 6.88 28.92 -6.16
C GLN A 253 7.62 29.94 -7.01
#